data_AF-A0A1A5PF19-F1
#
_entry.id   AF-A0A1A5PF19-F1
#
_cell.length_a   1.000
_cell.length_b   1.000
_cell.length_c   1.000
_cell.angle_alpha   90.00
_cell.angle_beta   90.00
_cell.angle_gamma   90.00
#
_symmetry.space_group_name_H-M   'P 1'
#
loop_
_entity.id
_entity.type
_entity.pdbx_description
1 polymer ?
#
loop_
_entity_poly.entity_id
_entity_poly.type
_entity_poly.pdbx_seq_one_letter_code
_entity_poly.pdbx_strand_id
1 'polypeptide(L)'
;MAGPVRHQGAPDGKAATEGGPQLGRAGHKARTRKGKSRPRDKKQRPAHSVRLNEHELAIIRSGAEHVGMSVAGFLAYSALAAARDQSRTAAAIATERDVLTALFGVRRQLGWAGSNVNQIAKALNSDADAPHFAAALADLRRAAQAVQRAADRITNRREDEAA
;
A
#
# COMPACT_ATOMS: atom_id res chain seq x y z
N MET A 1 40.60 -38.39 -5.06
CA MET A 1 40.47 -37.12 -5.80
C MET A 1 41.03 -36.01 -4.92
N ALA A 2 41.86 -35.16 -5.52
CA ALA A 2 42.79 -34.23 -4.88
C ALA A 2 42.15 -33.15 -3.99
N GLY A 3 42.77 -32.86 -2.85
CA GLY A 3 42.70 -31.54 -2.18
C GLY A 3 43.76 -30.59 -2.77
N PRO A 4 44.23 -29.52 -2.08
CA PRO A 4 43.70 -28.80 -0.92
C PRO A 4 43.60 -27.27 -1.20
N VAL A 5 43.04 -26.47 -0.29
CA VAL A 5 43.32 -25.00 -0.27
C VAL A 5 44.11 -24.70 1.00
N ARG A 6 45.40 -24.42 0.82
CA ARG A 6 46.36 -23.99 1.85
C ARG A 6 46.60 -22.47 1.77
N HIS A 7 47.06 -21.94 2.89
CA HIS A 7 47.22 -20.53 3.28
C HIS A 7 48.33 -19.73 2.56
N GLN A 8 48.25 -18.39 2.75
CA GLN A 8 49.31 -17.38 2.99
C GLN A 8 50.27 -16.94 1.85
N GLY A 9 50.40 -15.62 1.70
CA GLY A 9 51.54 -14.96 1.03
C GLY A 9 51.24 -13.52 0.57
N ALA A 10 51.89 -12.53 1.19
CA ALA A 10 51.90 -11.13 0.76
C ALA A 10 52.72 -10.91 -0.53
N PRO A 11 52.64 -9.72 -1.14
CA PRO A 11 53.84 -9.10 -1.69
C PRO A 11 54.08 -7.71 -1.09
N ASP A 12 55.17 -7.61 -0.33
CA ASP A 12 55.96 -6.39 -0.22
C ASP A 12 56.49 -6.03 -1.62
N GLY A 13 56.34 -4.77 -2.03
CA GLY A 13 56.79 -4.34 -3.35
C GLY A 13 56.78 -2.82 -3.49
N LYS A 14 57.91 -2.23 -3.15
CA LYS A 14 58.21 -0.80 -3.22
C LYS A 14 57.97 -0.20 -4.62
N ALA A 15 57.40 1.01 -4.66
CA ALA A 15 57.65 2.03 -5.69
C ALA A 15 57.48 3.40 -4.98
N ALA A 16 58.53 4.06 -4.48
CA ALA A 16 59.56 4.78 -5.22
C ALA A 16 58.95 5.78 -6.23
N THR A 17 58.57 6.95 -5.69
CA THR A 17 58.90 8.29 -6.18
C THR A 17 59.11 8.50 -7.68
N GLU A 18 58.15 9.14 -8.34
CA GLU A 18 58.44 10.19 -9.32
C GLU A 18 57.37 11.29 -9.20
N GLY A 19 57.77 12.42 -8.63
CA GLY A 19 56.97 13.65 -8.60
C GLY A 19 57.22 14.47 -9.85
N GLY A 20 56.15 14.92 -10.50
CA GLY A 20 56.17 16.06 -11.41
C GLY A 20 55.78 17.35 -10.67
N PRO A 21 56.46 18.49 -10.88
CA PRO A 21 56.21 19.72 -10.12
C PRO A 21 55.10 20.55 -10.78
N GLN A 22 54.12 21.01 -9.99
CA GLN A 22 53.30 22.15 -10.38
C GLN A 22 53.50 23.28 -9.37
N LEU A 23 54.34 24.23 -9.79
CA LEU A 23 54.65 25.47 -9.09
C LEU A 23 53.46 26.44 -9.15
N GLY A 24 52.92 26.73 -7.97
CA GLY A 24 52.68 28.09 -7.48
C GLY A 24 51.50 28.90 -8.03
N ARG A 25 50.50 29.13 -7.18
CA ARG A 25 50.25 30.47 -6.59
C ARG A 25 49.23 30.42 -5.47
N ALA A 26 49.56 31.15 -4.40
CA ALA A 26 48.76 31.32 -3.20
C ALA A 26 47.40 31.98 -3.48
N GLY A 27 46.36 31.53 -2.76
CA GLY A 27 45.02 32.11 -2.84
C GLY A 27 44.13 31.68 -1.69
N HIS A 28 44.26 32.38 -0.56
CA HIS A 28 43.26 32.60 0.49
C HIS A 28 42.54 31.39 1.13
N LYS A 29 42.83 31.21 2.43
CA LYS A 29 42.03 30.40 3.34
C LYS A 29 40.58 30.90 3.39
N ALA A 30 39.67 30.19 2.75
CA ALA A 30 38.26 30.19 3.13
C ALA A 30 37.98 28.88 3.87
N ARG A 31 38.23 28.85 5.19
CA ARG A 31 37.64 27.83 6.06
C ARG A 31 36.13 28.06 5.98
N THR A 32 35.45 27.28 5.14
CA THR A 32 33.99 27.22 5.14
C THR A 32 33.55 26.98 6.57
N ARG A 33 32.75 27.93 7.11
CA ARG A 33 32.22 27.86 8.47
C ARG A 33 31.43 26.58 8.56
N LYS A 34 32.04 25.53 9.14
CA LYS A 34 31.39 24.28 9.48
C LYS A 34 30.26 24.66 10.43
N GLY A 35 29.03 24.70 9.91
CA GLY A 35 27.84 24.97 10.71
C GLY A 35 27.90 24.07 11.93
N LYS A 36 27.71 24.66 13.13
CA LYS A 36 27.73 23.91 14.39
C LYS A 36 26.82 22.70 14.22
N SER A 37 27.39 21.50 14.30
CA SER A 37 26.61 20.26 14.31
C SER A 37 25.58 20.40 15.41
N ARG A 38 24.29 20.43 15.05
CA ARG A 38 23.22 20.46 16.03
C ARG A 38 23.42 19.23 16.94
N PRO A 39 23.31 19.37 18.28
CA PRO A 39 23.37 18.23 19.17
C PRO A 39 22.28 17.23 18.75
N ARG A 40 22.67 16.17 18.05
CA ARG A 40 21.76 15.09 17.72
C ARG A 40 21.64 14.27 18.98
N ASP A 41 20.41 14.16 19.49
CA ASP A 41 20.12 13.23 20.57
C ASP A 41 20.71 11.87 20.20
N LYS A 42 21.51 11.27 21.10
CA LYS A 42 22.25 10.04 20.82
C LYS A 42 21.30 8.86 20.55
N LYS A 43 20.04 8.97 21.00
CA LYS A 43 18.99 8.01 20.69
C LYS A 43 18.35 8.36 19.35
N GLN A 44 18.74 7.65 18.29
CA GLN A 44 18.00 7.70 17.04
C GLN A 44 16.57 7.20 17.28
N ARG A 45 15.57 7.93 16.78
CA ARG A 45 14.19 7.45 16.78
C ARG A 45 14.10 6.23 15.85
N PRO A 46 13.32 5.19 16.21
CA PRO A 46 13.07 4.07 15.31
C PRO A 46 12.52 4.58 13.96
N ALA A 47 13.15 4.16 12.86
CA ALA A 47 12.68 4.46 11.52
C ALA A 47 11.80 3.31 11.02
N HIS A 48 10.63 3.62 10.46
CA HIS A 48 9.74 2.64 9.84
C HIS A 48 9.45 3.09 8.40
N SER A 49 9.58 2.16 7.45
CA SER A 49 9.22 2.41 6.06
C SER A 49 7.82 1.88 5.77
N VAL A 50 7.01 2.68 5.07
CA VAL A 50 5.69 2.30 4.58
C VAL A 50 5.78 2.16 3.07
N ARG A 51 5.19 1.09 2.53
CA ARG A 51 5.05 0.92 1.09
C ARG A 51 3.69 1.45 0.66
N LEU A 52 3.70 2.33 -0.32
CA LEU A 52 2.50 2.96 -0.87
C LEU A 52 2.51 2.75 -2.38
N ASN A 53 1.34 2.53 -2.96
CA ASN A 53 1.18 2.68 -4.40
C ASN A 53 1.10 4.17 -4.78
N GLU A 54 1.13 4.47 -6.08
CA GLU A 54 1.16 5.86 -6.56
C GLU A 54 -0.08 6.66 -6.15
N HIS A 55 -1.25 6.02 -6.14
CA HIS A 55 -2.51 6.66 -5.77
C HIS A 55 -2.57 6.99 -4.27
N GLU A 56 -2.19 6.05 -3.41
CA GLU A 56 -2.06 6.26 -1.96
C GLU A 56 -1.08 7.39 -1.66
N LEU A 57 0.07 7.40 -2.34
CA LEU A 57 1.08 8.43 -2.19
C LEU A 57 0.54 9.81 -2.61
N ALA A 58 -0.21 9.89 -3.71
CA ALA A 58 -0.82 11.13 -4.18
C ALA A 58 -1.82 11.72 -3.16
N ILE A 59 -2.70 10.87 -2.59
CA ILE A 59 -3.66 11.29 -1.55
C ILE A 59 -2.91 11.81 -0.33
N ILE A 60 -1.93 11.06 0.17
CA ILE A 60 -1.15 11.44 1.36
C ILE A 60 -0.38 12.73 1.10
N ARG A 61 0.19 12.89 -0.09
CA ARG A 61 0.92 14.10 -0.47
C ARG A 61 0.02 15.32 -0.51
N SER A 62 -1.16 15.21 -1.12
CA SER A 62 -2.16 16.27 -1.13
C SER A 62 -2.56 16.69 0.29
N GLY A 63 -2.83 15.72 1.17
CA GLY A 63 -3.13 15.98 2.58
C GLY A 63 -1.98 16.68 3.32
N ALA A 64 -0.75 16.24 3.09
CA ALA A 64 0.45 16.85 3.68
C ALA A 64 0.66 18.29 3.19
N GLU A 65 0.50 18.54 1.89
CA GLU A 65 0.58 19.88 1.29
C GLU A 65 -0.50 20.80 1.88
N HIS A 66 -1.72 20.31 2.05
CA HIS A 66 -2.83 21.06 2.63
C HIS A 66 -2.54 21.56 4.06
N VAL A 67 -1.88 20.76 4.88
CA VAL A 67 -1.51 21.13 6.27
C VAL A 67 -0.09 21.69 6.41
N GLY A 68 0.62 21.92 5.30
CA GLY A 68 1.98 22.46 5.30
C GLY A 68 3.04 21.55 5.94
N MET A 69 2.83 20.23 5.92
CA MET A 69 3.75 19.24 6.48
C MET A 69 4.51 18.49 5.39
N SER A 70 5.67 17.94 5.75
CA SER A 70 6.29 16.92 4.90
C SER A 70 5.46 15.64 4.91
N VAL A 71 5.51 14.85 3.84
CA VAL A 71 4.79 13.56 3.74
C VAL A 71 5.10 12.67 4.95
N ALA A 72 6.37 12.54 5.34
CA ALA A 72 6.77 11.74 6.51
C ALA A 72 6.22 12.32 7.84
N GLY A 73 6.21 13.64 7.98
CA GLY A 73 5.65 14.31 9.16
C GLY A 73 4.14 14.13 9.27
N PHE A 74 3.44 14.28 8.14
CA PHE A 74 2.01 14.04 8.05
C PHE A 74 1.65 12.59 8.40
N LEU A 75 2.36 11.61 7.82
CA LEU A 75 2.17 10.20 8.14
C LEU A 75 2.36 9.91 9.64
N ALA A 76 3.44 10.43 10.24
CA ALA A 76 3.72 10.25 11.66
C ALA A 76 2.65 10.90 12.55
N TYR A 77 2.22 12.13 12.21
CA TYR A 77 1.19 12.85 12.95
C TYR A 77 -0.16 12.13 12.86
N SER A 78 -0.60 11.78 11.65
CA SER A 78 -1.87 11.11 11.40
C SER A 78 -1.93 9.73 12.06
N ALA A 79 -0.84 8.94 12.00
CA ALA A 79 -0.75 7.66 12.69
C ALA A 79 -0.83 7.82 14.22
N LEU A 80 -0.16 8.84 14.78
CA LEU A 80 -0.22 9.11 16.22
C LEU A 80 -1.61 9.60 16.65
N ALA A 81 -2.25 10.45 15.84
CA ALA A 81 -3.61 10.93 16.09
C ALA A 81 -4.61 9.77 16.07
N ALA A 82 -4.53 8.89 15.08
CA ALA A 82 -5.35 7.68 15.01
C ALA A 82 -5.10 6.73 16.20
N ALA A 83 -3.85 6.56 16.62
CA ALA A 83 -3.52 5.73 17.79
C ALA A 83 -4.03 6.29 19.12
N ARG A 84 -4.25 7.62 19.21
CA ARG A 84 -4.86 8.27 20.38
C ARG A 84 -6.37 8.08 20.42
N ASP A 85 -7.03 8.05 19.27
CA ASP A 85 -8.47 7.80 19.14
C ASP A 85 -8.74 6.40 18.58
N GLN A 86 -8.51 5.40 19.43
CA GLN A 86 -8.57 3.98 19.04
C GLN A 86 -9.99 3.55 18.68
N SER A 87 -11.00 4.05 19.38
CA SER A 87 -12.40 3.70 19.14
C SER A 87 -12.86 4.18 17.76
N ARG A 88 -12.58 5.45 17.41
CA ARG A 88 -12.92 5.98 16.08
C ARG A 88 -12.14 5.27 14.97
N THR A 89 -10.85 5.03 15.20
CA THR A 89 -9.99 4.34 14.23
C THR A 89 -10.46 2.89 13.98
N ALA A 90 -10.81 2.16 15.05
CA ALA A 90 -11.34 0.81 14.94
C ALA A 90 -12.67 0.77 14.16
N ALA A 91 -13.57 1.73 14.41
CA ALA A 91 -14.83 1.85 13.69
C ALA A 91 -14.61 2.13 12.19
N ALA A 92 -13.68 3.03 11.85
CA ALA A 92 -13.35 3.33 10.46
C ALA A 92 -12.79 2.10 9.72
N ILE A 93 -11.84 1.39 10.34
CA ILE A 93 -11.23 0.18 9.75
C ILE A 93 -12.27 -0.95 9.61
N ALA A 94 -13.12 -1.16 10.61
CA ALA A 94 -14.19 -2.16 10.55
C ALA A 94 -15.16 -1.86 9.39
N THR A 95 -15.56 -0.59 9.26
CA THR A 95 -16.46 -0.14 8.19
C THR A 95 -15.89 -0.44 6.80
N GLU A 96 -14.60 -0.19 6.56
CA GLU A 96 -13.96 -0.48 5.28
C GLU A 96 -13.91 -1.98 4.98
N ARG A 97 -13.61 -2.80 5.99
CA ARG A 97 -13.60 -4.26 5.87
C ARG A 97 -14.98 -4.84 5.60
N ASP A 98 -16.02 -4.28 6.20
CA ASP A 98 -17.40 -4.69 5.98
C ASP A 98 -17.84 -4.44 4.53
N VAL A 99 -17.42 -3.30 3.95
CA VAL A 99 -17.69 -2.97 2.54
C VAL A 99 -17.02 -3.97 1.61
N LEU A 100 -15.74 -4.27 1.83
CA LEU A 100 -15.01 -5.27 1.02
C LEU A 100 -15.62 -6.68 1.16
N THR A 101 -16.00 -7.05 2.39
CA THR A 101 -16.66 -8.33 2.66
C THR A 101 -18.00 -8.42 1.93
N ALA A 102 -18.80 -7.35 1.96
CA ALA A 102 -20.04 -7.28 1.21
C ALA A 102 -19.80 -7.45 -0.30
N LEU A 103 -18.82 -6.74 -0.87
CA LEU A 103 -18.45 -6.85 -2.29
C LEU A 103 -18.02 -8.27 -2.69
N PHE A 104 -17.23 -8.95 -1.87
CA PHE A 104 -16.86 -10.34 -2.14
C PHE A 104 -18.05 -11.30 -2.03
N GLY A 105 -18.96 -11.04 -1.08
CA GLY A 105 -20.23 -11.77 -0.97
C GLY A 105 -21.08 -11.63 -2.23
N VAL A 106 -21.22 -10.40 -2.74
CA VAL A 106 -21.91 -10.09 -4.00
C VAL A 106 -21.29 -10.84 -5.18
N ARG A 107 -19.97 -10.74 -5.36
CA ARG A 107 -19.25 -11.43 -6.46
C ARG A 107 -19.48 -12.94 -6.42
N ARG A 108 -19.47 -13.55 -5.22
CA ARG A 108 -19.74 -14.98 -5.05
C ARG A 108 -21.17 -15.34 -5.46
N GLN A 109 -22.17 -14.57 -5.02
CA GLN A 109 -23.57 -14.79 -5.39
C GLN A 109 -23.78 -14.66 -6.90
N LEU A 110 -23.10 -13.71 -7.56
CA LEU A 110 -23.15 -13.57 -9.01
C LEU A 110 -22.48 -14.74 -9.76
N GLY A 111 -21.41 -15.32 -9.19
CA GLY A 111 -20.83 -16.54 -9.75
C GLY A 111 -21.80 -17.73 -9.71
N TRP A 112 -22.55 -17.87 -8.62
CA TRP A 112 -23.57 -18.92 -8.47
C TRP A 112 -24.74 -18.71 -9.43
N ALA A 113 -25.20 -17.47 -9.56
CA ALA A 113 -26.18 -17.05 -10.54
C ALA A 113 -25.81 -17.46 -11.98
N GLY A 114 -24.60 -17.10 -12.41
CA GLY A 114 -24.12 -17.42 -13.76
C GLY A 114 -24.03 -18.92 -14.01
N SER A 115 -23.59 -19.69 -13.01
CA SER A 115 -23.56 -21.16 -13.09
C SER A 115 -24.96 -21.74 -13.29
N ASN A 116 -25.95 -21.28 -12.53
CA ASN A 116 -27.33 -21.75 -12.64
C ASN A 116 -27.93 -21.42 -14.01
N VAL A 117 -27.71 -20.20 -14.53
CA VAL A 117 -28.15 -19.82 -15.88
C VAL A 117 -27.51 -20.70 -16.94
N ASN A 118 -26.22 -21.01 -16.80
CA ASN A 118 -25.51 -21.90 -17.72
C ASN A 118 -26.04 -23.34 -17.68
N GLN A 119 -26.39 -23.85 -16.49
CA GLN A 119 -27.01 -25.16 -16.32
C GLN A 119 -28.41 -25.21 -16.97
N ILE A 120 -29.19 -24.14 -16.81
CA ILE A 120 -30.51 -24.01 -17.44
C ILE A 120 -30.40 -23.96 -18.96
N ALA A 121 -29.48 -23.15 -19.49
CA ALA A 121 -29.24 -23.06 -20.93
C ALA A 121 -28.88 -24.44 -21.50
N LYS A 122 -28.05 -25.20 -20.79
CA LYS A 122 -27.70 -26.57 -21.18
C LYS A 122 -28.90 -27.52 -21.16
N ALA A 123 -29.76 -27.46 -20.14
CA ALA A 123 -30.95 -28.30 -20.02
C ALA A 123 -31.99 -28.00 -21.12
N LEU A 124 -32.24 -26.72 -21.39
CA LEU A 124 -33.13 -26.27 -22.46
C LEU A 124 -32.60 -26.65 -23.84
N ASN A 125 -31.29 -26.50 -24.08
CA ASN A 125 -30.65 -26.96 -25.32
C ASN A 125 -30.66 -28.49 -25.50
N SER A 126 -31.12 -29.24 -24.47
CA SER A 126 -31.18 -30.70 -24.47
C SER A 126 -32.63 -31.22 -24.43
N ASP A 127 -33.65 -30.39 -24.68
CA ASP A 127 -35.09 -30.71 -24.59
C ASP A 127 -35.52 -31.34 -23.24
N ALA A 128 -34.78 -31.06 -22.16
CA ALA A 128 -35.10 -31.56 -20.82
C ALA A 128 -36.08 -30.59 -20.11
N ASP A 129 -37.16 -31.14 -19.56
CA ASP A 129 -38.16 -30.38 -18.79
C ASP A 129 -37.50 -29.80 -17.52
N ALA A 130 -37.68 -28.50 -17.26
CA ALA A 130 -36.97 -27.75 -16.22
C ALA A 130 -37.95 -27.21 -15.14
N PRO A 131 -38.58 -28.10 -14.33
CA PRO A 131 -39.67 -27.75 -13.42
C PRO A 131 -39.26 -26.84 -12.24
N HIS A 132 -37.97 -26.54 -12.07
CA HIS A 132 -37.46 -25.68 -10.99
C HIS A 132 -36.97 -24.29 -11.48
N PHE A 133 -37.19 -23.96 -12.75
CA PHE A 133 -36.72 -22.72 -13.37
C PHE A 133 -37.24 -21.45 -12.67
N ALA A 134 -38.54 -21.41 -12.38
CA ALA A 134 -39.16 -20.24 -11.75
C ALA A 134 -38.63 -19.98 -10.33
N ALA A 135 -38.34 -21.04 -9.58
CA ALA A 135 -37.79 -20.94 -8.22
C ALA A 135 -36.33 -20.45 -8.25
N ALA A 136 -35.50 -21.03 -9.13
CA ALA A 136 -34.12 -20.59 -9.30
C ALA A 136 -34.01 -19.13 -9.77
N LEU A 137 -34.92 -18.69 -10.65
CA LEU A 137 -34.99 -17.29 -11.10
C LEU A 137 -35.46 -16.34 -9.99
N ALA A 138 -36.38 -16.78 -9.12
CA ALA A 138 -36.83 -16.00 -7.97
C ALA A 138 -35.71 -15.83 -6.93
N ASP A 139 -34.93 -16.89 -6.65
CA ASP A 139 -33.76 -16.82 -5.79
C ASP A 139 -32.68 -15.93 -6.36
N LEU A 140 -32.46 -16.01 -7.67
CA LEU A 140 -31.54 -15.14 -8.37
C LEU A 140 -31.94 -13.66 -8.26
N ARG A 141 -33.22 -13.35 -8.48
CA ARG A 141 -33.75 -11.99 -8.31
C ARG A 141 -33.60 -11.49 -6.87
N ARG A 142 -33.87 -12.33 -5.87
CA ARG A 142 -33.67 -11.98 -4.45
C ARG A 142 -32.21 -11.67 -4.14
N ALA A 143 -31.28 -12.48 -4.63
CA ALA A 143 -29.85 -12.24 -4.49
C ALA A 143 -29.44 -10.91 -5.13
N ALA A 144 -29.88 -10.66 -6.38
CA ALA A 144 -29.60 -9.40 -7.08
C ALA A 144 -30.16 -8.16 -6.35
N GLN A 145 -31.36 -8.25 -5.75
CA GLN A 145 -31.92 -7.16 -4.95
C GLN A 145 -31.16 -6.93 -3.63
N ALA A 146 -30.66 -7.98 -2.99
CA ALA A 146 -29.84 -7.84 -1.80
C ALA A 146 -28.49 -7.16 -2.11
N VAL A 147 -27.91 -7.52 -3.25
CA VAL A 147 -26.71 -6.86 -3.81
C VAL A 147 -26.96 -5.38 -4.07
N GLN A 148 -28.06 -5.04 -4.75
CA GLN A 148 -28.41 -3.64 -5.06
C GLN A 148 -28.54 -2.82 -3.77
N ARG A 149 -29.29 -3.32 -2.77
CA ARG A 149 -29.43 -2.64 -1.48
C ARG A 149 -28.09 -2.45 -0.75
N ALA A 150 -27.17 -3.39 -0.88
CA ALA A 150 -25.84 -3.25 -0.28
C ALA A 150 -25.01 -2.17 -1.01
N ALA A 151 -25.09 -2.12 -2.35
CA ALA A 151 -24.45 -1.08 -3.15
C ALA A 151 -25.03 0.33 -2.88
N ASP A 152 -26.35 0.43 -2.72
CA ASP A 152 -27.03 1.69 -2.40
C ASP A 152 -26.59 2.23 -1.03
N ARG A 153 -26.45 1.35 -0.02
CA ARG A 153 -25.92 1.76 1.31
C ARG A 153 -24.50 2.29 1.25
N ILE A 154 -23.66 1.76 0.35
CA ILE A 154 -22.28 2.24 0.15
C ILE A 154 -22.29 3.60 -0.55
N THR A 155 -23.18 3.79 -1.52
CA THR A 155 -23.31 5.02 -2.29
C THR A 155 -23.85 6.16 -1.43
N ASN A 156 -24.95 5.95 -0.71
CA ASN A 156 -25.56 6.98 0.15
C ASN A 156 -24.63 7.40 1.29
N ARG A 157 -23.79 6.49 1.81
CA ARG A 157 -22.78 6.83 2.82
C ARG A 157 -21.73 7.82 2.29
N ARG A 158 -21.37 7.74 1.01
CA ARG A 158 -20.41 8.68 0.40
C ARG A 158 -21.02 10.07 0.18
N GLU A 159 -22.34 10.14 0.00
CA GLU A 159 -23.06 11.41 -0.12
C GLU A 159 -23.18 12.11 1.24
N ASP A 160 -23.42 11.36 2.32
CA ASP A 160 -23.49 11.90 3.69
C ASP A 160 -22.12 12.41 4.21
N GLU A 161 -21.00 11.83 3.75
CA GLU A 161 -19.65 12.30 4.09
C GLU A 161 -19.20 13.52 3.26
N ALA A 162 -19.93 13.87 2.20
CA ALA A 162 -19.63 14.98 1.29
C ALA A 162 -20.48 16.25 1.53
N ALA A 163 -21.43 16.20 2.48
CA ALA A 163 -22.32 17.31 2.89
C ALA A 163 -21.83 17.98 4.19
#